data_AF-A0A317UFQ1-F1
#
_entry.id   AF-A0A317UFQ1-F1
#
_cell.length_a   1.000
_cell.length_b   1.000
_cell.length_c   1.000
_cell.angle_alpha   90.00
_cell.angle_beta   90.00
_cell.angle_gamma   90.00
#
_symmetry.space_group_name_H-M   'P 1'
#
loop_
_entity.id
_entity.type
_entity.pdbx_description
1 polymer ?
#
loop_
_entity_poly.entity_id
_entity_poly.type
_entity_poly.pdbx_seq_one_letter_code
_entity_poly.pdbx_strand_id
1 'polypeptide(L)'
;MIEVQVPKDVSTYESPLIGPLTARQAVCVAAAAAVEYIYYLVISTLKLNLTMNTIVCLGMVFAVPILYMAIGKPYGMRPETYIYYYFIPSLLAPKDRPYVTKPTYETMLDIIEHIEQENEQKNGSNTKNKNGQKPKKKTNKNKKARNKQDIMYA
;
A
#
# COMPACT_ATOMS: atom_id res chain seq x y z
N MET A 1 21.64 -13.56 -44.05
CA MET A 1 20.83 -13.10 -42.91
C MET A 1 21.08 -11.61 -42.75
N ILE A 2 20.09 -10.77 -43.04
CA ILE A 2 20.23 -9.32 -42.88
C ILE A 2 19.82 -9.01 -41.45
N GLU A 3 20.81 -8.71 -40.62
CA GLU A 3 20.62 -8.32 -39.22
C GLU A 3 20.40 -6.80 -39.20
N VAL A 4 19.14 -6.40 -39.08
CA VAL A 4 18.81 -4.99 -38.87
C VAL A 4 19.05 -4.69 -37.39
N GLN A 5 19.99 -3.80 -37.08
CA GLN A 5 20.23 -3.38 -35.71
C GLN A 5 19.04 -2.54 -35.23
N VAL A 6 18.24 -3.12 -34.34
CA VAL A 6 17.19 -2.37 -33.64
C VAL A 6 17.87 -1.38 -32.69
N PRO A 7 17.57 -0.07 -32.79
CA PRO A 7 18.14 0.91 -31.88
C PRO A 7 17.71 0.59 -30.44
N LYS A 8 18.65 0.70 -29.50
CA LYS A 8 18.35 0.54 -28.07
C LYS A 8 17.38 1.65 -27.64
N ASP A 9 16.39 1.26 -26.85
CA ASP A 9 15.40 2.19 -26.31
C ASP A 9 16.09 3.25 -25.44
N VAL A 10 15.86 4.51 -25.80
CA VAL A 10 16.39 5.69 -25.09
C VAL A 10 15.80 5.84 -23.69
N SER A 11 14.62 5.26 -23.44
CA SER A 11 13.95 5.31 -22.13
C SER A 11 14.76 4.60 -21.03
N THR A 12 15.60 3.65 -21.42
CA THR A 12 16.39 2.80 -20.50
C THR A 12 17.79 3.36 -20.28
N TYR A 13 18.17 4.43 -20.97
CA TYR A 13 19.50 5.03 -20.85
C TYR A 13 19.65 5.76 -19.51
N GLU A 14 20.66 5.38 -18.73
CA GLU A 14 21.03 6.06 -17.50
C GLU A 14 22.28 6.90 -17.76
N SER A 15 22.17 8.21 -17.53
CA SER A 15 23.30 9.12 -17.68
C SER A 15 24.33 8.86 -16.57
N PRO A 16 25.58 8.47 -16.92
CA PRO A 16 26.65 8.44 -15.94
C PRO A 16 26.94 9.85 -15.45
N LEU A 17 27.15 10.01 -14.14
CA LEU A 17 27.53 11.29 -13.54
C LEU A 17 29.03 11.33 -13.24
N ILE A 18 29.54 10.30 -12.55
CA ILE A 18 30.94 10.19 -12.15
C ILE A 18 31.43 8.80 -12.57
N GLY A 19 32.16 8.73 -13.69
CA GLY A 19 32.63 7.47 -14.25
C GLY A 19 31.46 6.52 -14.56
N PRO A 20 31.50 5.23 -14.16
CA PRO A 20 30.40 4.30 -14.40
C PRO A 20 29.19 4.49 -13.49
N LEU A 21 29.25 5.43 -12.52
CA LEU A 21 28.19 5.62 -11.53
C LEU A 21 27.12 6.58 -12.03
N THR A 22 25.88 6.16 -11.90
CA THR A 22 24.72 7.03 -12.15
C THR A 22 24.57 8.06 -11.03
N ALA A 23 23.88 9.17 -11.29
CA ALA A 23 23.63 10.20 -10.28
C ALA A 23 22.96 9.63 -9.01
N ARG A 24 22.08 8.63 -9.16
CA ARG A 24 21.40 7.95 -8.05
C ARG A 24 22.35 7.11 -7.22
N GLN A 25 23.22 6.36 -7.88
CA GLN A 25 24.24 5.56 -7.22
C GLN A 25 25.18 6.44 -6.40
N ALA A 26 25.60 7.58 -6.96
CA ALA A 26 26.43 8.55 -6.25
C ALA A 26 25.76 9.06 -4.96
N VAL A 27 24.48 9.44 -5.03
CA VAL A 27 23.73 9.92 -3.85
C VAL A 27 23.52 8.81 -2.81
N CYS A 28 23.17 7.60 -3.23
CA CYS A 28 22.96 6.48 -2.30
C CYS A 28 24.26 6.03 -1.64
N VAL A 29 25.38 6.03 -2.36
CA VAL A 29 26.71 5.74 -1.81
C VAL A 29 27.14 6.82 -0.82
N ALA A 30 26.88 8.10 -1.12
CA ALA A 30 27.15 9.20 -0.19
C ALA A 30 26.32 9.06 1.10
N ALA A 31 25.04 8.69 0.99
CA ALA A 31 24.18 8.43 2.14
C ALA A 31 24.67 7.22 2.97
N ALA A 32 25.08 6.14 2.32
CA ALA A 32 25.64 4.96 2.99
C ALA A 32 26.92 5.31 3.77
N ALA A 33 27.83 6.08 3.16
CA ALA A 33 29.05 6.54 3.81
C ALA A 33 28.78 7.41 5.04
N ALA A 34 27.75 8.28 4.98
CA ALA A 34 27.35 9.09 6.13
C ALA A 34 26.83 8.23 7.29
N VAL A 35 26.02 7.20 7.00
CA VAL A 35 25.49 6.27 8.01
C VAL A 35 26.62 5.46 8.66
N GLU A 36 27.54 4.92 7.85
CA GLU A 36 28.71 4.18 8.37
C GLU A 36 29.61 5.06 9.23
N TYR A 37 29.81 6.33 8.85
CA TYR A 37 30.58 7.28 9.63
C TYR A 37 29.94 7.56 11.00
N ILE A 38 28.63 7.80 11.04
CA ILE A 38 27.89 7.98 12.30
C ILE A 38 28.00 6.73 13.17
N TYR A 39 27.82 5.55 12.58
CA TYR A 39 27.96 4.27 13.27
C TYR A 39 29.36 4.07 13.87
N TYR A 40 30.41 4.38 13.12
CA TYR A 40 31.78 4.32 13.59
C TYR A 40 32.04 5.29 14.76
N LEU A 41 31.51 6.52 14.67
CA LEU A 41 31.59 7.48 15.77
C LEU A 41 30.91 6.94 17.04
N VAL A 42 29.71 6.38 16.93
CA VAL A 42 28.99 5.80 18.08
C VAL A 42 29.83 4.71 18.76
N ILE A 43 30.42 3.79 18.00
CA ILE A 43 31.26 2.72 18.57
C ILE A 43 32.51 3.28 19.24
N SER A 44 33.15 4.26 18.60
CA SER A 44 34.33 4.93 19.14
C SER A 44 34.01 5.63 20.47
N THR A 45 32.87 6.32 20.55
CA THR A 45 32.44 6.99 21.80
C THR A 45 32.11 6.01 22.92
N LEU A 46 31.52 4.87 22.61
CA LEU A 46 31.12 3.86 23.59
C LEU A 46 32.29 2.96 24.04
N LYS A 47 33.48 3.09 23.44
CA LYS A 47 34.68 2.28 23.72
C LYS A 47 34.36 0.78 23.80
N LEU A 48 33.49 0.31 22.91
CA LEU A 48 33.20 -1.10 22.82
C LEU A 48 34.48 -1.81 22.38
N ASN A 49 35.03 -2.69 23.21
CA ASN A 49 36.22 -3.50 22.92
C ASN A 49 35.90 -4.60 21.88
N LEU A 50 35.36 -4.19 20.75
CA LEU A 50 35.00 -5.03 19.62
C LEU A 50 36.22 -5.16 18.70
N THR A 51 36.38 -6.33 18.11
CA THR A 51 37.43 -6.53 17.12
C THR A 51 37.08 -5.75 15.84
N MET A 52 38.09 -5.26 15.12
CA MET A 52 37.87 -4.49 13.88
C MET A 52 36.99 -5.24 12.88
N ASN A 53 37.13 -6.57 12.80
CA ASN A 53 36.31 -7.42 11.93
C ASN A 53 34.82 -7.35 12.31
N THR A 54 34.49 -7.37 13.61
CA THR A 54 33.09 -7.29 14.07
C THR A 54 32.47 -5.92 13.78
N ILE A 55 33.25 -4.84 13.91
CA ILE A 55 32.80 -3.48 13.62
C ILE A 55 32.44 -3.35 12.13
N VAL A 56 33.32 -3.85 11.25
CA VAL A 56 33.11 -3.81 9.79
C VAL A 56 31.94 -4.69 9.37
N CYS A 57 31.81 -5.92 9.92
CA CYS A 57 30.66 -6.79 9.61
C CYS A 57 29.33 -6.14 9.98
N LEU A 58 29.24 -5.54 11.16
CA LEU A 58 28.03 -4.84 11.60
C LEU A 58 27.76 -3.57 10.75
N GLY A 59 28.80 -2.83 10.37
CA GLY A 59 28.66 -1.69 9.44
C GLY A 59 28.10 -2.13 8.09
N MET A 60 28.62 -3.22 7.53
CA MET A 60 28.11 -3.83 6.29
C MET A 60 26.63 -4.20 6.39
N VAL A 61 26.17 -4.74 7.51
CA VAL A 61 24.74 -5.07 7.69
C VAL A 61 23.86 -3.83 7.55
N PHE A 62 24.31 -2.66 8.00
CA PHE A 62 23.60 -1.39 7.82
C PHE A 62 23.76 -0.79 6.41
N ALA A 63 24.93 -0.93 5.79
CA ALA A 63 25.21 -0.37 4.47
C ALA A 63 24.58 -1.16 3.32
N VAL A 64 24.53 -2.50 3.41
CA VAL A 64 23.99 -3.40 2.37
C VAL A 64 22.58 -3.02 1.89
N PRO A 65 21.57 -2.75 2.74
CA PRO A 65 20.24 -2.37 2.26
C PRO A 65 20.24 -1.03 1.51
N ILE A 66 21.09 -0.07 1.91
CA ILE A 66 21.22 1.24 1.26
C ILE A 66 21.91 1.08 -0.10
N LEU A 67 22.96 0.27 -0.17
CA LEU A 67 23.66 -0.04 -1.42
C LEU A 67 22.81 -0.87 -2.38
N TYR A 68 21.96 -1.76 -1.85
CA TYR A 68 20.97 -2.47 -2.66
C TYR A 68 20.01 -1.50 -3.33
N MET A 69 19.60 -0.43 -2.66
CA MET A 69 18.78 0.62 -3.27
C MET A 69 19.52 1.41 -4.36
N ALA A 70 20.85 1.44 -4.34
CA ALA A 70 21.66 2.11 -5.37
C ALA A 70 21.72 1.32 -6.69
N ILE A 71 21.83 -0.02 -6.60
CA ILE A 71 22.12 -0.90 -7.74
C ILE A 71 20.90 -1.72 -8.16
N GLY A 72 20.08 -2.13 -7.18
CA GLY A 72 18.95 -3.03 -7.37
C GLY A 72 17.85 -2.41 -8.22
N LYS A 73 17.52 -3.08 -9.32
CA LYS A 73 16.39 -2.73 -10.20
C LYS A 73 15.33 -3.82 -10.12
N PRO A 74 14.51 -3.88 -9.05
CA PRO A 74 13.44 -4.86 -8.97
C PRO A 74 12.49 -4.66 -10.14
N TYR A 75 12.31 -5.71 -10.96
CA TYR A 75 11.47 -5.69 -12.17
C TYR A 75 11.85 -4.59 -13.19
N GLY A 76 13.11 -4.16 -13.23
CA GLY A 76 13.56 -3.08 -14.12
C GLY A 76 13.08 -1.69 -13.70
N MET A 77 12.41 -1.57 -12.54
CA MET A 77 11.96 -0.31 -11.99
C MET A 77 12.97 0.25 -10.98
N ARG A 78 12.84 1.55 -10.73
CA ARG A 78 13.55 2.24 -9.65
C ARG A 78 13.04 1.72 -8.30
N PRO A 79 13.92 1.42 -7.34
CA PRO A 79 13.52 0.79 -6.09
C PRO A 79 12.60 1.66 -5.24
N GLU A 80 12.73 2.99 -5.31
CA GLU A 80 11.83 3.91 -4.59
C GLU A 80 10.40 3.81 -5.15
N THR A 81 10.28 3.70 -6.47
CA THR A 81 9.02 3.50 -7.18
C THR A 81 8.41 2.15 -6.83
N TYR A 82 9.23 1.10 -6.80
CA TYR A 82 8.78 -0.24 -6.40
C TYR A 82 8.26 -0.24 -4.95
N ILE A 83 8.99 0.38 -4.02
CA ILE A 83 8.55 0.46 -2.62
C ILE A 83 7.22 1.21 -2.52
N TYR A 84 7.10 2.36 -3.19
CA TYR A 84 5.91 3.19 -3.11
C TYR A 84 4.66 2.53 -3.70
N TYR A 85 4.76 1.96 -4.90
CA TYR A 85 3.60 1.42 -5.62
C TYR A 85 3.28 -0.03 -5.30
N TYR A 86 4.26 -0.81 -4.86
CA TYR A 86 4.07 -2.24 -4.62
C TYR A 86 4.18 -2.58 -3.13
N PHE A 87 5.28 -2.20 -2.50
CA PHE A 87 5.56 -2.65 -1.13
C PHE A 87 4.61 -2.02 -0.10
N ILE A 88 4.44 -0.70 -0.12
CA ILE A 88 3.53 0.01 0.80
C ILE A 88 2.09 -0.50 0.70
N PRO A 89 1.44 -0.54 -0.47
CA PRO A 89 0.06 -1.05 -0.57
C PRO A 89 -0.04 -2.57 -0.42
N SER A 90 1.04 -3.34 -0.55
CA SER A 90 1.02 -4.76 -0.22
C SER A 90 0.99 -4.98 1.30
N LEU A 91 1.72 -4.14 2.06
CA LEU A 91 1.86 -4.28 3.50
C LEU A 91 0.76 -3.56 4.30
N LEU A 92 0.41 -2.33 3.91
CA LEU A 92 -0.50 -1.45 4.67
C LEU A 92 -1.96 -1.50 4.19
N ALA A 93 -2.22 -1.95 2.96
CA ALA A 93 -3.58 -1.86 2.44
C ALA A 93 -4.53 -2.80 3.20
N PRO A 94 -5.76 -2.35 3.49
CA PRO A 94 -6.77 -3.22 4.07
C PRO A 94 -7.08 -4.37 3.10
N LYS A 95 -7.27 -5.56 3.67
CA LYS A 95 -7.64 -6.77 2.91
C LYS A 95 -8.93 -6.55 2.10
N ASP A 96 -9.88 -5.84 2.69
CA ASP A 96 -11.09 -5.42 2.02
C ASP A 96 -10.86 -4.05 1.39
N ARG A 97 -10.84 -4.01 0.05
CA ARG A 97 -10.80 -2.77 -0.75
C ARG A 97 -12.21 -2.50 -1.28
N PRO A 98 -13.11 -1.88 -0.49
CA PRO A 98 -14.45 -1.57 -0.97
C PRO A 98 -14.36 -0.60 -2.16
N TYR A 99 -15.16 -0.86 -3.19
CA TYR A 99 -15.25 0.03 -4.33
C TYR A 99 -15.85 1.37 -3.88
N VAL A 100 -15.20 2.48 -4.27
CA VAL A 100 -15.70 3.84 -4.01
C VAL A 100 -17.01 4.08 -4.77
N THR A 101 -17.13 3.48 -5.96
CA THR A 101 -18.34 3.53 -6.77
C THR A 101 -19.39 2.56 -6.22
N LYS A 102 -20.44 3.11 -5.61
CA LYS A 102 -21.66 2.37 -5.34
C LYS A 102 -22.50 2.34 -6.62
N PRO A 103 -22.92 1.18 -7.12
CA PRO A 103 -23.78 1.13 -8.29
C PRO A 103 -25.15 1.77 -7.98
N THR A 104 -25.77 2.40 -8.97
CA THR A 104 -26.97 3.23 -8.81
C THR A 104 -28.14 2.46 -8.17
N TYR A 105 -28.27 1.17 -8.44
CA TYR A 105 -29.36 0.37 -7.88
C TYR A 105 -29.24 0.18 -6.36
N GLU A 106 -28.04 0.06 -5.80
CA GLU A 106 -27.84 -0.05 -4.34
C GLU A 106 -28.32 1.22 -3.64
N THR A 107 -28.01 2.39 -4.23
CA THR A 107 -28.48 3.67 -3.68
C THR A 107 -29.99 3.83 -3.77
N MET A 108 -30.61 3.33 -4.85
CA MET A 108 -32.08 3.36 -5.02
C MET A 108 -32.77 2.45 -4.00
N LEU A 109 -32.22 1.27 -3.73
CA LEU A 109 -32.75 0.32 -2.75
C LEU A 109 -32.70 0.90 -1.32
N ASP A 110 -31.58 1.51 -0.93
CA ASP A 110 -31.45 2.18 0.37
C ASP A 110 -32.52 3.28 0.53
N ILE A 111 -32.78 4.07 -0.52
CA ILE A 111 -33.81 5.12 -0.52
C ILE A 111 -35.22 4.53 -0.35
N ILE A 112 -35.55 3.46 -1.07
CA ILE A 112 -36.86 2.79 -0.97
C ILE A 112 -37.07 2.25 0.44
N GLU A 113 -36.06 1.61 1.03
CA GLU A 113 -36.14 1.06 2.39
C GLU A 113 -36.32 2.17 3.44
N HIS A 114 -35.68 3.32 3.28
CA HIS A 114 -35.91 4.50 4.13
C HIS A 114 -37.34 5.06 4.01
N ILE A 115 -37.88 5.14 2.79
CA ILE A 115 -39.26 5.61 2.55
C ILE A 115 -40.28 4.65 3.18
N GLU A 116 -40.09 3.34 3.06
CA GLU A 116 -40.96 2.34 3.69
C GLU A 116 -40.94 2.44 5.21
N GLN A 117 -39.76 2.63 5.82
CA GLN A 117 -39.63 2.81 7.26
C GLN A 117 -40.32 4.09 7.75
N GLU A 118 -40.21 5.20 7.03
CA GLU A 118 -40.93 6.43 7.36
C GLU A 118 -42.45 6.26 7.25
N ASN A 119 -42.92 5.54 6.24
CA ASN A 119 -44.34 5.24 6.07
C ASN A 119 -44.87 4.30 7.16
N GLU A 120 -44.10 3.28 7.57
CA GLU A 120 -44.42 2.42 8.72
C GLU A 120 -44.49 3.23 10.03
N GLN A 121 -43.59 4.19 10.24
CA GLN A 121 -43.58 5.05 11.44
C GLN A 121 -44.75 6.06 11.45
N LYS A 122 -45.05 6.68 10.30
CA LYS A 122 -46.22 7.59 10.15
C LYS A 122 -47.53 6.83 10.37
N ASN A 123 -47.69 5.63 9.79
CA ASN A 123 -48.89 4.81 9.97
C ASN A 123 -49.00 4.18 11.38
N GLY A 124 -47.88 3.87 12.02
CA GLY A 124 -47.83 3.41 13.41
C GLY A 124 -48.22 4.48 14.44
N SER A 125 -48.10 5.77 14.10
CA SER A 125 -48.50 6.89 14.97
C SER A 125 -50.02 7.12 14.99
N ASN A 126 -50.74 6.80 13.90
CA ASN A 126 -52.21 6.90 13.81
C ASN A 126 -52.97 5.72 14.46
N THR A 127 -52.28 4.63 14.80
CA THR A 127 -52.88 3.43 15.43
C THR A 127 -52.48 3.30 16.91
N LYS A 128 -52.36 4.41 17.66
CA LYS A 128 -52.33 4.39 19.14
C LYS A 128 -53.73 4.65 19.71
N ASN A 129 -54.67 3.79 19.36
CA ASN A 129 -55.86 3.53 20.19
C ASN A 129 -56.51 2.21 19.79
N LYS A 130 -55.95 1.10 20.29
CA LYS A 130 -56.67 -0.04 20.91
C LYS A 130 -55.74 -1.26 21.01
N ASN A 131 -55.53 -1.68 22.25
CA ASN A 131 -55.14 -3.00 22.76
C ASN A 131 -53.81 -3.63 22.30
N GLY A 132 -52.85 -3.52 23.22
CA GLY A 132 -51.93 -4.57 23.68
C GLY A 132 -51.49 -5.67 22.70
N GLN A 133 -50.34 -5.46 22.06
CA GLN A 133 -49.38 -6.53 21.75
C GLN A 133 -48.00 -5.91 21.51
N LYS A 134 -46.98 -6.48 22.17
CA LYS A 134 -45.58 -5.99 22.20
C LYS A 134 -44.98 -5.96 20.78
N PRO A 135 -44.21 -4.92 20.40
CA PRO A 135 -43.53 -4.93 19.12
C PRO A 135 -42.39 -5.95 19.14
N LYS A 136 -42.44 -6.93 18.22
CA LYS A 136 -41.31 -7.81 17.93
C LYS A 136 -40.16 -6.93 17.42
N LYS A 137 -39.03 -6.93 18.12
CA LYS A 137 -37.73 -6.45 17.61
C LYS A 137 -37.51 -7.10 16.24
N LYS A 138 -37.52 -6.31 15.15
CA LYS A 138 -36.99 -6.74 13.86
C LYS A 138 -35.49 -6.98 14.08
N THR A 139 -35.14 -8.26 14.22
CA THR A 139 -33.75 -8.75 14.26
C THR A 139 -32.98 -8.10 13.12
N ASN A 140 -31.81 -7.52 13.43
CA ASN A 140 -30.82 -7.12 12.43
C ASN A 140 -30.66 -8.28 11.45
N LYS A 141 -31.29 -8.17 10.26
CA LYS A 141 -30.98 -9.05 9.15
C LYS A 141 -29.53 -8.75 8.84
N ASN A 142 -28.64 -9.66 9.27
CA ASN A 142 -27.32 -9.81 8.71
C ASN A 142 -27.44 -9.51 7.22
N LYS A 143 -26.78 -8.44 6.75
CA LYS A 143 -26.59 -8.19 5.33
C LYS A 143 -25.99 -9.48 4.78
N LYS A 144 -26.85 -10.32 4.20
CA LYS A 144 -26.42 -11.53 3.49
C LYS A 144 -25.41 -11.00 2.50
N ALA A 145 -24.16 -11.43 2.60
CA ALA A 145 -23.18 -11.24 1.55
C ALA A 145 -23.81 -11.85 0.28
N ARG A 146 -24.45 -11.02 -0.55
CA ARG A 146 -24.94 -11.47 -1.85
C ARG A 146 -23.72 -11.91 -2.61
N ASN A 147 -23.79 -13.15 -3.09
CA ASN A 147 -22.70 -13.79 -3.79
C ASN A 147 -22.33 -12.90 -4.99
N LYS A 148 -21.03 -12.74 -5.28
CA LYS A 148 -20.53 -11.78 -6.29
C LYS A 148 -21.20 -11.89 -7.68
N GLN A 149 -21.83 -13.03 -7.95
CA GLN A 149 -22.54 -13.32 -9.18
C GLN A 149 -23.84 -12.50 -9.34
N ASP A 150 -24.51 -12.13 -8.25
CA ASP A 150 -25.77 -11.36 -8.30
C ASP A 150 -25.55 -9.89 -8.65
N ILE A 151 -24.33 -9.39 -8.48
CA ILE A 151 -23.94 -7.98 -8.64
C ILE A 151 -23.60 -7.65 -10.10
N MET A 152 -23.26 -8.66 -10.92
CA MET A 152 -22.71 -8.51 -12.27
C MET A 152 -23.78 -8.53 -13.38
N TYR A 153 -25.03 -8.91 -13.05
CA TYR A 153 -26.10 -9.15 -14.03
C TYR A 153 -27.38 -8.33 -13.79
N ALA A 154 -27.32 -7.27 -12.98
CA ALA A 154 -28.44 -6.35 -12.74
C ALA A 154 -28.16 -4.95 -13.30
#